data_AF-A0AAW0GPI4-F1
#
_entry.id   AF-A0AAW0GPI4-F1
#
_cell.length_a   1.000
_cell.length_b   1.000
_cell.length_c   1.000
_cell.angle_alpha   90.00
_cell.angle_beta   90.00
_cell.angle_gamma   90.00
#
_symmetry.space_group_name_H-M   'P 1'
#
loop_
_entity.id
_entity.type
_entity.pdbx_description
1 polymer ?
#
loop_
_entity_poly.entity_id
_entity_poly.type
_entity_poly.pdbx_seq_one_letter_code
_entity_poly.pdbx_strand_id
1 'polypeptide(L)'
;MYFVDEKINIEDIGFPSKGSIISANVWTMLRNLEDYPDPEEFKPEQFIKDGKLDPNVRDPLTLVFDFGRRSDLCLTTRNDDEALANLIVGSVLVAISAADRCP
;
A
#
# COMPACT_ATOMS: atom_id res chain seq x y z
N MET A 1 -8.18 7.79 -2.51
CA MET A 1 -9.64 7.92 -2.79
C MET A 1 -9.82 8.62 -4.13
N TYR A 2 -10.57 8.01 -5.03
CA TYR A 2 -10.69 8.43 -6.44
C TYR A 2 -12.13 8.85 -6.75
N PHE A 3 -12.27 9.96 -7.47
CA PHE A 3 -13.56 10.45 -7.95
C PHE A 3 -13.73 10.01 -9.39
N VAL A 4 -14.89 9.43 -9.71
CA VAL A 4 -15.24 9.06 -11.08
C VAL A 4 -15.77 10.29 -11.80
N ASP A 5 -14.94 10.89 -12.65
CA ASP A 5 -15.26 12.05 -13.49
C ASP A 5 -15.79 11.64 -14.87
N GLU A 6 -15.32 10.52 -15.39
CA GLU A 6 -15.68 9.92 -16.67
C GLU A 6 -16.12 8.45 -16.55
N LYS A 7 -16.68 7.90 -17.64
CA LYS A 7 -17.20 6.53 -17.65
C LYS A 7 -16.03 5.54 -17.76
N ILE A 8 -15.58 5.04 -16.61
CA ILE A 8 -14.55 4.02 -16.52
C ILE A 8 -15.18 2.62 -16.36
N ASN A 9 -14.57 1.61 -16.96
CA ASN A 9 -14.91 0.21 -16.68
C ASN A 9 -13.95 -0.33 -15.63
N ILE A 10 -14.47 -0.80 -14.50
CA ILE A 10 -13.68 -1.48 -13.48
C ILE A 10 -14.06 -2.95 -13.54
N GLU A 11 -13.07 -3.81 -13.67
CA GLU A 11 -13.28 -5.26 -13.65
C GLU A 11 -14.01 -5.67 -12.36
N ASP A 12 -14.94 -6.62 -12.46
CA ASP A 12 -15.86 -7.09 -11.40
C ASP A 12 -16.86 -6.08 -10.83
N ILE A 13 -16.68 -4.76 -11.03
CA ILE A 13 -17.58 -3.70 -10.53
C ILE A 13 -18.44 -3.09 -11.66
N GLY A 14 -17.96 -3.12 -12.90
CA GLY A 14 -18.62 -2.57 -14.08
C GLY A 14 -18.44 -1.05 -14.23
N PHE A 15 -19.51 -0.36 -14.62
CA PHE A 15 -19.49 1.09 -14.90
C PHE A 15 -20.12 1.87 -13.73
N PRO A 16 -19.32 2.35 -12.75
CA PRO A 16 -19.83 3.22 -11.70
C PRO A 16 -20.42 4.51 -12.29
N SER A 17 -21.43 5.04 -11.62
CA SER A 17 -22.02 6.33 -11.98
C SER A 17 -21.00 7.47 -11.86
N LYS A 18 -21.11 8.48 -12.72
CA LYS A 18 -20.33 9.72 -12.57
C LYS A 18 -20.59 10.33 -11.19
N GLY A 19 -19.54 10.73 -10.49
CA GLY A 19 -19.61 11.24 -9.12
C GLY A 19 -19.48 10.16 -8.03
N SER A 20 -19.40 8.87 -8.40
CA SER A 20 -19.05 7.82 -7.46
C SER A 20 -17.64 8.02 -6.89
N ILE A 21 -17.46 7.55 -5.66
CA ILE A 21 -16.18 7.53 -4.96
C ILE A 21 -15.66 6.09 -4.95
N ILE A 22 -14.44 5.90 -5.40
CA ILE A 22 -13.73 4.63 -5.34
C ILE A 22 -12.65 4.76 -4.28
N SER A 23 -12.66 3.85 -3.30
CA SER A 23 -11.61 3.78 -2.28
C SER A 23 -10.79 2.52 -2.50
N ALA A 24 -9.49 2.70 -2.70
CA ALA A 24 -8.55 1.60 -2.68
C ALA A 24 -8.41 1.07 -1.25
N ASN A 25 -8.62 -0.24 -1.07
CA ASN A 25 -8.39 -0.88 0.20
C ASN A 25 -6.91 -1.25 0.35
N VAL A 26 -6.09 -0.26 0.68
CA VAL A 26 -4.64 -0.42 0.90
C VAL A 26 -4.38 -1.50 1.96
N TRP A 27 -5.24 -1.60 2.97
CA TRP A 27 -5.15 -2.61 4.01
C TRP A 27 -5.18 -4.04 3.48
N THR A 28 -6.16 -4.35 2.62
CA THR A 28 -6.25 -5.66 1.98
C THR A 28 -5.09 -5.91 1.02
N MET A 29 -4.62 -4.89 0.30
CA MET A 29 -3.47 -5.01 -0.61
C MET A 29 -2.17 -5.37 0.14
N LEU A 30 -1.95 -4.77 1.30
CA LEU A 30 -0.81 -5.09 2.18
C LEU A 30 -0.93 -6.47 2.85
N ARG A 31 -2.05 -7.18 2.67
CA ARG A 31 -2.31 -8.54 3.18
C ARG A 31 -2.43 -9.59 2.09
N ASN A 32 -2.07 -9.25 0.86
CA ASN A 32 -2.04 -10.24 -0.20
C ASN A 32 -0.96 -11.28 0.10
N LEU A 33 -1.36 -12.54 0.27
CA LEU A 33 -0.45 -13.66 0.57
C LEU A 33 0.55 -13.94 -0.56
N GLU A 34 0.22 -13.53 -1.80
CA GLU A 34 1.15 -13.66 -2.94
C GLU A 34 2.30 -12.64 -2.85
N ASP A 35 2.01 -11.43 -2.35
CA ASP A 35 2.99 -10.35 -2.24
C ASP A 35 3.74 -10.40 -0.89
N TYR A 36 3.04 -10.77 0.19
CA TYR A 36 3.53 -10.76 1.57
C TYR A 36 3.16 -12.08 2.27
N PRO A 37 4.07 -13.07 2.30
CA PRO A 37 3.89 -14.28 3.09
C PRO A 37 3.85 -13.93 4.59
N ASP A 38 2.84 -14.41 5.31
CA ASP A 38 2.60 -14.11 6.74
C ASP A 38 2.42 -12.60 7.07
N PRO A 39 1.44 -11.91 6.45
CA PRO A 39 1.29 -10.45 6.56
C PRO A 39 0.86 -9.96 7.96
N GLU A 40 0.51 -10.88 8.85
CA GLU A 40 0.20 -10.59 10.26
C GLU A 40 1.45 -10.54 11.16
N GLU A 41 2.60 -11.00 10.65
CA GLU A 41 3.88 -10.97 11.37
C GLU A 41 4.76 -9.82 10.84
N PHE A 42 5.38 -9.08 11.76
CA PHE A 42 6.35 -8.05 11.38
C PHE A 42 7.70 -8.69 11.05
N LYS A 43 7.99 -8.88 9.76
CA LYS A 43 9.23 -9.49 9.21
C LYS A 43 10.00 -8.51 8.34
N PRO A 44 10.74 -7.53 8.91
CA PRO A 44 11.48 -6.55 8.11
C PRO A 44 12.52 -7.18 7.18
N GLU A 45 13.01 -8.38 7.51
CA GLU A 45 13.99 -9.14 6.73
C GLU A 45 13.44 -9.54 5.35
N GLN A 46 12.12 -9.67 5.20
CA GLN A 46 11.52 -10.06 3.92
C GLN A 46 11.72 -8.99 2.84
N PHE A 47 11.94 -7.73 3.24
CA PHE A 47 12.20 -6.63 2.31
C PHE A 47 13.68 -6.47 1.97
N ILE A 48 14.57 -7.25 2.60
CA ILE A 48 16.03 -7.05 2.52
C ILE A 48 16.70 -8.32 2.02
N LYS A 49 17.48 -8.19 0.94
CA LYS A 49 18.33 -9.22 0.37
C LYS A 49 19.75 -8.69 0.19
N ASP A 50 20.73 -9.39 0.75
CA ASP A 50 22.15 -9.01 0.71
C ASP A 50 22.43 -7.57 1.22
N GLY A 51 21.67 -7.14 2.23
CA GLY A 51 21.79 -5.81 2.84
C GLY A 51 21.22 -4.67 1.98
N LYS A 52 20.48 -4.98 0.93
CA LYS A 52 19.75 -4.02 0.07
C LYS A 52 18.28 -4.41 -0.01
N LEU A 53 17.43 -3.49 -0.48
CA LEU A 53 16.04 -3.83 -0.75
C LEU A 53 15.93 -4.95 -1.78
N ASP A 54 15.09 -5.95 -1.50
CA ASP A 54 14.80 -7.02 -2.46
C ASP A 54 13.82 -6.51 -3.52
N PRO A 55 14.25 -6.34 -4.79
CA PRO A 55 13.35 -5.87 -5.85
C PRO A 55 12.27 -6.89 -6.22
N ASN A 56 12.36 -8.13 -5.74
CA ASN A 56 11.35 -9.16 -5.98
C ASN A 56 10.17 -9.05 -5.02
N VAL A 57 10.31 -8.30 -3.92
CA VAL A 57 9.22 -8.03 -2.99
C VAL A 57 8.57 -6.72 -3.35
N ARG A 58 7.24 -6.72 -3.40
CA ARG A 58 6.46 -5.54 -3.73
C ARG A 58 6.74 -4.43 -2.73
N ASP A 59 7.26 -3.31 -3.22
CA ASP A 59 7.50 -2.13 -2.40
C ASP A 59 6.18 -1.58 -1.85
N PRO A 60 5.94 -1.64 -0.52
CA PRO A 60 4.71 -1.17 0.11
C PRO A 60 4.51 0.35 -0.06
N LEU A 61 5.56 1.13 -0.34
CA LEU A 61 5.47 2.57 -0.57
C LEU A 61 4.65 2.88 -1.82
N THR A 62 4.65 1.98 -2.80
CA THR A 62 3.82 2.08 -4.01
C THR A 62 2.31 1.98 -3.72
N LEU A 63 1.94 1.48 -2.54
CA LEU A 63 0.55 1.32 -2.10
C LEU A 63 0.15 2.38 -1.07
N VAL A 64 1.05 2.70 -0.14
CA VAL A 64 0.78 3.62 0.98
C VAL A 64 0.70 5.08 0.52
N PHE A 65 1.51 5.49 -0.46
CA PHE A 65 1.56 6.88 -0.91
C PHE A 65 0.64 7.19 -2.10
N ASP A 66 -0.47 6.45 -2.19
CA ASP A 66 -1.45 6.53 -3.27
C ASP A 66 -0.86 6.11 -4.63
N PHE A 67 -1.73 5.80 -5.58
CA PHE A 67 -1.30 5.34 -6.90
C PHE A 67 -2.05 6.05 -8.02
N GLY A 68 -1.46 6.07 -9.23
CA GLY A 68 -2.01 6.75 -10.41
C GLY A 68 -1.63 8.23 -10.49
N ARG A 69 -2.37 9.03 -11.27
CA ARG A 69 -2.06 10.45 -11.58
C ARG A 69 -2.05 11.42 -10.38
N ARG A 70 -2.26 10.91 -9.16
CA ARG A 70 -2.21 11.69 -7.91
C ARG A 70 -1.09 11.21 -6.97
N SER A 71 -0.24 10.30 -7.41
CA SER A 71 1.02 9.95 -6.72
C SER A 71 1.86 11.18 -6.36
N ASP A 72 1.71 12.23 -7.17
CA ASP A 72 2.43 13.49 -7.07
C ASP A 72 1.99 14.32 -5.85
N LEU A 73 0.83 14.01 -5.25
CA LEU A 73 0.34 14.74 -4.07
C LEU A 73 1.17 14.42 -2.82
N CYS A 74 1.84 13.27 -2.78
CA CYS A 74 2.83 12.93 -1.75
C CYS A 74 4.26 13.21 -2.23
N LEU A 75 4.53 14.46 -2.63
CA LEU A 75 5.81 14.86 -3.23
C LEU A 75 7.00 14.90 -2.23
N THR A 76 6.78 14.79 -0.92
CA THR A 76 7.83 15.07 0.09
C THR A 76 8.60 13.85 0.58
N THR A 77 8.15 12.61 0.33
CA THR A 77 8.79 11.39 0.87
C THR A 77 9.47 10.52 -0.17
N ARG A 78 9.36 10.83 -1.47
CA ARG A 78 10.18 10.18 -2.51
C ARG A 78 11.63 10.71 -2.54
N ASN A 79 12.04 11.44 -1.51
CA ASN A 79 13.42 11.85 -1.28
C ASN A 79 14.11 10.74 -0.50
N ASP A 80 14.72 9.80 -1.23
CA ASP A 80 15.96 9.05 -0.98
C ASP A 80 16.27 8.37 0.39
N ASP A 81 15.45 8.52 1.43
CA ASP A 81 15.66 7.91 2.75
C ASP A 81 14.78 6.65 2.93
N GLU A 82 15.12 5.56 2.23
CA GLU A 82 14.43 4.25 2.26
C GLU A 82 14.21 3.73 3.69
N ALA A 83 15.12 4.04 4.62
CA ALA A 83 15.03 3.62 6.02
C ALA A 83 13.85 4.27 6.77
N LEU A 84 13.57 5.55 6.51
CA LEU A 84 12.46 6.27 7.15
C LEU A 84 11.12 5.77 6.59
N ALA A 85 11.07 5.50 5.29
CA ALA A 85 9.91 4.96 4.61
C ALA A 85 9.56 3.55 5.12
N ASN A 86 10.56 2.69 5.30
CA ASN A 86 10.39 1.35 5.90
C ASN A 86 9.99 1.39 7.37
N LEU A 87 10.50 2.36 8.15
CA LEU A 87 10.09 2.56 9.54
C LEU A 87 8.63 3.03 9.64
N ILE A 88 8.20 3.92 8.74
CA ILE A 88 6.81 4.39 8.67
C ILE A 88 5.89 3.24 8.24
N VAL A 89 6.23 2.48 7.22
CA VAL A 89 5.44 1.32 6.78
C VAL A 89 5.38 0.24 7.86
N GLY A 90 6.51 -0.08 8.50
CA GLY A 90 6.58 -1.04 9.59
C GLY A 90 5.74 -0.63 10.79
N SER A 91 5.79 0.65 11.18
CA SER A 91 4.96 1.17 12.28
C SER A 91 3.48 1.21 11.94
N VAL A 92 3.10 1.47 10.68
CA VAL A 92 1.70 1.40 10.23
C VAL A 92 1.21 -0.05 10.19
N LEU A 93 1.99 -1.00 9.65
CA LEU A 93 1.67 -2.43 9.68
C LEU A 93 1.52 -2.95 11.11
N VAL A 94 2.44 -2.57 12.01
CA VAL A 94 2.37 -2.93 13.44
C VAL A 94 1.16 -2.29 14.11
N ALA A 95 0.88 -1.01 13.87
CA ALA A 95 -0.22 -0.29 14.50
C ALA A 95 -1.58 -0.89 14.11
N ILE A 96 -1.74 -1.29 12.85
CA ILE A 96 -3.02 -1.85 12.42
C ILE A 96 -3.10 -3.37 12.77
N SER A 97 -2.01 -4.13 12.74
CA SER A 97 -1.98 -5.51 13.29
C SER A 97 -2.18 -5.56 14.82
N ALA A 98 -1.86 -4.47 15.52
CA ALA A 98 -2.19 -4.31 16.95
C ALA A 98 -3.67 -3.95 17.16
N ALA A 99 -4.32 -3.29 16.20
CA ALA A 99 -5.73 -2.95 16.25
C ALA A 99 -6.64 -4.19 16.11
N ASP A 100 -6.24 -5.19 15.32
CA ASP A 100 -6.97 -6.46 15.18
C ASP A 100 -6.79 -7.42 16.37
N ARG A 101 -5.89 -7.10 17.30
CA ARG A 101 -5.65 -7.87 18.53
C ARG A 101 -6.50 -7.41 19.72
N CYS A 102 -7.40 -6.45 19.54
CA CYS A 102 -8.36 -6.06 20.56
C CYS A 102 -9.64 -6.93 20.42
N PRO A 103 -10.06 -7.69 21.45
CA PRO A 103 -11.24 -8.56 21.40
C PRO A 103 -12.56 -7.81 21.26
#